data_AF-A0A1J5P9V7-F1
#
_entry.id   AF-A0A1J5P9V7-F1
#
_cell.length_a   1.000
_cell.length_b   1.000
_cell.length_c   1.000
_cell.angle_alpha   90.00
_cell.angle_beta   90.00
_cell.angle_gamma   90.00
#
_symmetry.space_group_name_H-M   'P 1'
#
loop_
_entity.id
_entity.type
_entity.pdbx_description
1 polymer ?
#
loop_
_entity_poly.entity_id
_entity_poly.type
_entity_poly.pdbx_seq_one_letter_code
_entity_poly.pdbx_strand_id
1 'polypeptide(L)'
;MAAGAGLAVFKIKMPAVFKAVIVGGAVIVLAMMMSIDAKFWGVVAMGGGVVILFFLPWLDNSAVKSIRYRPDWHKYLYAVFVLDFLTLGYLGTQPPSPMGGLISQIGTLFYFGFFLLMPWWSQIGTFKPVPSRVTYTAH
;
A
#
# COMPACT_ATOMS: atom_id res chain seq x y z
N MET A 1 14.37 -0.57 19.07
CA MET A 1 13.90 0.10 17.83
C MET A 1 13.00 1.33 18.09
N ALA A 2 13.20 2.08 19.20
CA ALA A 2 12.40 3.28 19.50
C ALA A 2 13.10 4.61 19.16
N ALA A 3 14.43 4.60 18.96
CA ALA A 3 15.22 5.81 18.74
C ALA A 3 15.17 6.33 17.29
N GLY A 4 14.87 5.47 16.30
CA GLY A 4 14.85 5.85 14.88
C GLY A 4 13.63 6.67 14.45
N ALA A 5 12.49 6.46 15.10
CA ALA A 5 11.25 7.16 14.77
C ALA A 5 11.25 8.63 15.23
N GLY A 6 11.98 8.94 16.31
CA GLY A 6 12.07 10.32 16.83
C GLY A 6 12.85 11.27 15.91
N LEU A 7 13.91 10.78 15.26
CA LEU A 7 14.82 11.62 14.45
C LEU A 7 14.24 12.05 13.10
N ALA A 8 13.26 11.31 12.56
CA ALA A 8 12.61 11.67 11.29
C ALA A 8 11.66 12.89 11.44
N VAL A 9 11.04 13.07 12.62
CA VAL A 9 10.05 14.13 12.87
C VAL A 9 10.70 15.53 13.02
N PHE A 10 11.96 15.59 13.44
CA PHE A 10 12.66 16.87 13.66
C PHE A 10 13.24 17.50 12.39
N LYS A 11 13.46 16.75 11.30
CA LYS A 11 14.06 17.30 10.06
C LYS A 11 13.09 17.76 8.98
N ILE A 12 11.80 17.47 9.10
CA ILE A 12 10.81 17.90 8.10
C ILE A 12 10.31 19.30 8.48
N LYS A 13 10.46 20.29 7.58
CA LYS A 13 9.83 21.62 7.69
C LYS A 13 8.31 21.51 7.46
N MET A 14 7.60 20.87 8.40
CA MET A 14 6.12 20.86 8.44
C MET A 14 5.62 21.90 9.46
N PRO A 15 4.50 22.57 9.18
CA PRO A 15 3.87 23.48 10.14
C PRO A 15 3.57 22.75 11.46
N ALA A 16 3.79 23.41 12.59
CA ALA A 16 3.72 22.80 13.93
C ALA A 16 2.38 22.10 14.21
N VAL A 17 1.29 22.64 13.66
CA VAL A 17 -0.05 22.04 13.72
C VAL A 17 -0.08 20.65 13.08
N PHE A 18 0.54 20.47 11.93
CA PHE A 18 0.55 19.19 11.21
C PHE A 18 1.39 18.14 11.96
N LYS A 19 2.51 18.56 12.57
CA LYS A 19 3.29 17.69 13.46
C LYS A 19 2.50 17.26 14.70
N ALA A 20 1.79 18.20 15.33
CA ALA A 20 0.95 17.92 16.49
C ALA A 20 -0.20 16.96 16.16
N VAL A 21 -0.82 17.10 14.98
CA VAL A 21 -1.87 16.17 14.51
C VAL A 21 -1.30 14.78 14.25
N ILE A 22 -0.15 14.66 13.57
CA ILE A 22 0.48 13.36 13.31
C ILE A 22 0.89 12.68 14.63
N VAL A 23 1.56 13.41 15.52
CA VAL A 23 2.02 12.86 16.80
C VAL A 23 0.84 12.51 17.70
N GLY A 24 -0.18 13.37 17.79
CA GLY A 24 -1.40 13.09 18.53
C GLY A 24 -2.13 11.86 18.00
N GLY A 25 -2.31 11.77 16.68
CA GLY A 25 -2.89 10.60 16.02
C GLY A 25 -2.09 9.33 16.30
N ALA A 26 -0.76 9.38 16.19
CA ALA A 26 0.10 8.24 16.47
C ALA A 26 -0.02 7.77 17.93
N VAL A 27 -0.03 8.68 18.90
CA VAL A 27 -0.20 8.35 20.32
C VAL A 27 -1.56 7.69 20.58
N ILE A 28 -2.64 8.21 19.99
CA ILE A 28 -3.98 7.63 20.13
C ILE A 28 -4.02 6.22 19.51
N VAL A 29 -3.44 6.03 18.33
CA VAL A 29 -3.36 4.70 17.68
C VAL A 29 -2.56 3.72 18.52
N LEU A 30 -1.42 4.13 19.08
CA LEU A 30 -0.62 3.28 19.96
C LEU A 30 -1.40 2.90 21.24
N ALA A 31 -2.11 3.86 21.84
CA ALA A 31 -2.96 3.59 23.00
C ALA A 31 -4.08 2.60 22.66
N MET A 32 -4.74 2.75 21.50
CA MET A 32 -5.76 1.81 21.02
C MET A 32 -5.19 0.42 20.72
N MET A 33 -4.00 0.33 20.11
CA MET A 33 -3.34 -0.94 19.85
C MET A 33 -3.01 -1.71 21.13
N MET A 34 -2.66 -1.00 22.20
CA MET A 34 -2.37 -1.62 23.50
C MET A 34 -3.65 -1.95 24.30
N SER A 35 -4.76 -1.27 24.02
CA SER A 35 -6.02 -1.42 24.77
C SER A 35 -6.99 -2.44 24.15
N ILE A 36 -6.87 -2.71 22.84
CA ILE A 36 -7.77 -3.59 22.09
C ILE A 36 -7.05 -4.89 21.71
N ASP A 37 -7.76 -6.02 21.78
CA ASP A 37 -7.23 -7.35 21.45
C ASP A 37 -6.70 -7.45 20.00
N ALA A 38 -5.60 -8.19 19.81
CA ALA A 38 -4.97 -8.41 18.51
C ALA A 38 -5.92 -9.01 17.45
N LYS A 39 -6.91 -9.81 17.87
CA LYS A 39 -7.92 -10.39 16.97
C LYS A 39 -8.77 -9.32 16.29
N PHE A 40 -9.09 -8.24 17.00
CA PHE A 40 -9.84 -7.12 16.42
C PHE A 40 -9.06 -6.45 15.30
N TRP A 41 -7.77 -6.18 15.52
CA TRP A 41 -6.90 -5.60 14.49
C TRP A 41 -6.74 -6.50 13.27
N GLY A 42 -6.78 -7.83 13.46
CA GLY A 42 -6.87 -8.80 12.36
C GLY A 42 -8.11 -8.60 11.50
N VAL A 43 -9.29 -8.43 12.14
CA VAL A 43 -10.56 -8.15 11.42
C VAL A 43 -10.52 -6.79 10.73
N VAL A 44 -9.96 -5.76 11.38
CA VAL A 44 -9.78 -4.43 10.78
C VAL A 44 -8.88 -4.51 9.55
N ALA A 45 -7.78 -5.26 9.60
CA ALA A 45 -6.90 -5.47 8.45
C ALA A 45 -7.64 -6.24 7.34
N MET A 46 -8.42 -7.27 7.66
CA MET A 46 -9.20 -8.02 6.67
C MET A 46 -10.23 -7.13 5.96
N GLY A 47 -11.01 -6.36 6.72
CA GLY A 47 -11.98 -5.41 6.17
C GLY A 47 -11.29 -4.28 5.40
N GLY A 48 -10.19 -3.75 5.93
CA GLY A 48 -9.37 -2.72 5.31
C GLY A 48 -8.79 -3.16 3.96
N GLY A 49 -8.34 -4.41 3.85
CA GLY A 49 -7.82 -4.96 2.60
C GLY A 49 -8.88 -5.06 1.50
N VAL A 50 -10.15 -5.27 1.83
CA VAL A 50 -11.23 -5.22 0.84
C VAL A 50 -11.62 -3.78 0.54
N VAL A 51 -11.75 -2.95 1.58
CA VAL A 51 -12.20 -1.55 1.47
C VAL A 51 -11.20 -0.69 0.68
N ILE A 52 -9.90 -0.95 0.79
CA ILE A 52 -8.86 -0.16 0.10
C ILE A 52 -8.99 -0.22 -1.43
N LEU A 53 -9.56 -1.31 -1.98
CA LEU A 53 -9.81 -1.45 -3.40
C LEU A 53 -10.85 -0.44 -3.91
N PHE A 54 -11.81 -0.04 -3.08
CA PHE A 54 -12.77 1.01 -3.44
C PHE A 54 -12.11 2.38 -3.53
N PHE A 55 -10.99 2.59 -2.85
CA PHE A 55 -10.23 3.83 -2.92
C PHE A 55 -9.28 3.88 -4.13
N LEU A 56 -9.21 2.84 -4.97
CA LEU A 56 -8.38 2.83 -6.19
C LEU A 56 -8.53 4.07 -7.09
N PRO A 57 -9.73 4.61 -7.36
CA PRO A 57 -9.89 5.81 -8.20
C PRO A 57 -9.19 7.05 -7.65
N TRP A 58 -8.92 7.10 -6.34
CA TRP A 58 -8.22 8.21 -5.67
C TRP A 58 -6.75 7.89 -5.40
N LEU A 59 -6.40 6.61 -5.29
CA LEU A 59 -5.04 6.15 -5.02
C LEU A 59 -4.17 6.12 -6.28
N ASP A 60 -4.72 5.74 -7.44
CA ASP A 60 -4.00 5.72 -8.71
C ASP A 60 -4.06 7.08 -9.41
N ASN A 61 -3.03 7.90 -9.20
CA ASN A 61 -2.92 9.25 -9.78
C ASN A 61 -2.06 9.29 -11.05
N SER A 62 -1.91 8.16 -11.75
CA SER A 62 -1.15 8.07 -13.00
C SER A 62 -1.76 8.90 -14.12
N ALA A 63 -0.91 9.60 -14.87
CA ALA A 63 -1.30 10.38 -16.05
C ALA A 63 -1.92 9.53 -17.17
N VAL A 64 -1.60 8.22 -17.20
CA VAL A 64 -2.09 7.30 -18.23
C VAL A 64 -2.88 6.13 -17.64
N LYS A 65 -4.07 5.89 -18.18
CA LYS A 65 -4.99 4.84 -17.72
C LYS A 65 -4.54 3.42 -18.06
N SER A 66 -3.98 3.21 -19.25
CA SER A 66 -3.55 1.87 -19.70
C SER A 66 -2.11 1.56 -19.31
N ILE A 67 -1.90 0.39 -18.68
CA ILE A 67 -0.58 -0.12 -18.28
C ILE A 67 0.40 -0.28 -19.45
N ARG A 68 -0.11 -0.44 -20.69
CA ARG A 68 0.72 -0.57 -21.89
C ARG A 68 1.62 0.66 -22.10
N TYR A 69 1.13 1.82 -21.70
CA TYR A 69 1.81 3.11 -21.88
C TYR A 69 2.49 3.60 -20.60
N ARG A 70 2.40 2.83 -19.50
CA ARG A 70 3.12 3.10 -18.26
C ARG A 70 4.58 2.64 -18.38
N PRO A 71 5.48 3.17 -17.54
CA PRO A 71 6.85 2.70 -17.42
C PRO A 71 6.92 1.18 -17.20
N ASP A 72 7.91 0.51 -17.79
CA ASP A 72 8.02 -0.95 -17.71
C ASP A 72 8.24 -1.43 -16.27
N TRP A 73 8.83 -0.61 -15.40
CA TRP A 73 8.99 -0.93 -13.98
C TRP A 73 7.66 -1.03 -13.21
N HIS A 74 6.60 -0.33 -13.66
CA HIS A 74 5.26 -0.51 -13.08
C HIS A 74 4.79 -1.94 -13.29
N LYS A 75 5.06 -2.54 -14.46
CA LYS A 75 4.66 -3.92 -14.76
C LYS A 75 5.35 -4.91 -13.83
N TYR A 76 6.63 -4.72 -13.54
CA TYR A 76 7.34 -5.54 -12.56
C TYR A 76 6.76 -5.38 -11.16
N LEU A 77 6.42 -4.16 -10.75
CA LEU A 77 5.80 -3.91 -9.45
C LEU A 77 4.43 -4.61 -9.33
N TYR A 78 3.59 -4.52 -10.37
CA TYR A 78 2.32 -5.24 -10.43
C TYR A 78 2.54 -6.77 -10.42
N ALA A 79 3.56 -7.28 -11.12
CA ALA A 79 3.87 -8.70 -11.11
C ALA A 79 4.25 -9.20 -9.71
N VAL A 80 5.09 -8.45 -8.98
CA VAL A 80 5.44 -8.74 -7.58
C VAL A 80 4.20 -8.70 -6.69
N PHE A 81 3.33 -7.71 -6.87
CA PHE A 81 2.07 -7.62 -6.13
C PHE A 81 1.15 -8.82 -6.37
N VAL A 82 1.03 -9.30 -7.60
CA VAL A 82 0.25 -10.52 -7.89
C VAL A 82 0.84 -11.74 -7.19
N LEU A 83 2.17 -11.89 -7.20
CA LEU A 83 2.85 -12.99 -6.50
C LEU A 83 2.64 -12.93 -4.98
N ASP A 84 2.72 -11.73 -4.41
CA ASP A 84 2.45 -11.49 -2.98
C ASP A 84 0.99 -11.83 -2.63
N PHE A 85 0.04 -11.35 -3.44
CA PHE A 85 -1.39 -11.64 -3.25
C PHE A 85 -1.70 -13.14 -3.27
N LEU A 86 -1.11 -13.88 -4.22
CA LEU A 86 -1.26 -15.33 -4.30
C LEU A 86 -0.59 -16.04 -3.11
N THR A 87 0.57 -15.56 -2.67
CA THR A 87 1.29 -16.10 -1.52
C THR A 87 0.50 -15.92 -0.22
N LEU A 88 -0.07 -14.73 0.00
CA LEU A 88 -0.94 -14.44 1.14
C LEU A 88 -2.23 -15.26 1.09
N GLY A 89 -2.83 -15.38 -0.10
CA GLY A 89 -4.00 -16.24 -0.31
C GLY A 89 -3.71 -17.71 0.04
N TYR A 90 -2.56 -18.23 -0.38
CA TYR A 90 -2.12 -19.58 -0.05
C TYR A 90 -1.85 -19.74 1.46
N LEU A 91 -1.05 -18.86 2.06
CA LEU A 91 -0.74 -18.91 3.49
C LEU A 91 -1.98 -18.75 4.38
N GLY A 92 -3.01 -18.05 3.91
CA GLY A 92 -4.29 -17.95 4.60
C GLY A 92 -5.05 -19.27 4.74
N THR A 93 -4.71 -20.29 3.93
CA THR A 93 -5.30 -21.65 4.01
C THR A 93 -4.46 -22.61 4.85
N GLN A 94 -3.22 -22.24 5.17
CA GLN A 94 -2.28 -23.11 5.87
C GLN A 94 -2.40 -22.93 7.40
N PRO A 95 -2.08 -23.97 8.19
CA PRO A 95 -2.01 -23.83 9.63
C PRO A 95 -0.89 -22.84 10.03
N PRO A 96 -1.05 -22.12 11.16
CA PRO A 96 -0.06 -21.17 11.63
C PRO A 96 1.31 -21.82 11.82
N SER A 97 2.33 -21.28 11.15
CA SER A 97 3.73 -21.69 11.31
C SER A 97 4.61 -20.47 11.56
N PRO A 98 5.77 -20.62 12.24
CA PRO A 98 6.66 -19.48 12.49
C PRO A 98 7.13 -18.80 11.21
N MET A 99 7.49 -19.58 10.19
CA MET A 99 7.94 -19.06 8.89
C MET A 99 6.78 -18.45 8.09
N GLY A 100 5.63 -19.13 8.04
CA GLY A 100 4.44 -18.62 7.38
C GLY A 100 3.96 -17.31 8.00
N GLY A 101 4.00 -17.20 9.34
CA GLY A 101 3.64 -15.98 10.05
C GLY A 101 4.53 -14.79 9.67
N LEU A 102 5.84 -14.99 9.57
CA LEU A 102 6.77 -13.93 9.16
C LEU A 102 6.54 -13.51 7.70
N ILE A 103 6.35 -14.47 6.79
CA ILE A 103 6.05 -14.20 5.39
C ILE A 103 4.71 -13.45 5.26
N SER A 104 3.68 -13.88 5.98
CA SER A 104 2.37 -13.22 5.97
C SER A 104 2.44 -11.80 6.52
N GLN A 105 3.27 -11.52 7.54
CA GLN A 105 3.46 -10.16 8.05
C GLN A 105 4.13 -9.25 7.03
N ILE A 106 5.22 -9.73 6.40
CA ILE A 106 5.93 -8.97 5.36
C ILE A 106 5.02 -8.74 4.15
N GLY A 107 4.32 -9.78 3.70
CA GLY A 107 3.39 -9.67 2.57
C GLY A 107 2.23 -8.73 2.88
N THR A 108 1.65 -8.78 4.08
CA THR A 108 0.59 -7.84 4.49
C THR A 108 1.12 -6.39 4.49
N LEU A 109 2.35 -6.17 4.96
CA LEU A 109 2.99 -4.85 4.90
C LEU A 109 3.22 -4.41 3.45
N PHE A 110 3.64 -5.32 2.57
CA PHE A 110 3.82 -5.04 1.15
C PHE A 110 2.48 -4.72 0.47
N TYR A 111 1.42 -5.50 0.73
CA TYR A 111 0.08 -5.30 0.21
C TYR A 111 -0.47 -3.91 0.56
N PHE A 112 -0.48 -3.54 1.84
CA PHE A 112 -0.94 -2.20 2.23
C PHE A 112 0.01 -1.11 1.76
N GLY A 113 1.32 -1.35 1.81
CA GLY A 113 2.33 -0.42 1.30
C GLY A 113 2.15 -0.13 -0.20
N PHE A 114 1.81 -1.14 -1.00
CA PHE A 114 1.56 -1.01 -2.43
C PHE A 114 0.43 -0.02 -2.71
N PHE A 115 -0.71 -0.14 -2.01
CA PHE A 115 -1.84 0.78 -2.17
C PHE A 115 -1.59 2.16 -1.55
N LEU A 116 -1.04 2.22 -0.33
CA LEU A 116 -0.82 3.51 0.36
C LEU A 116 0.26 4.36 -0.32
N LEU A 117 1.27 3.73 -0.92
CA LEU A 117 2.31 4.42 -1.69
C LEU A 117 1.89 4.67 -3.15
N MET A 118 0.78 4.08 -3.61
CA MET A 118 0.26 4.21 -4.98
C MET A 118 0.15 5.66 -5.46
N PRO A 119 -0.34 6.63 -4.66
CA PRO A 119 -0.41 8.03 -5.10
C PRO A 119 0.94 8.61 -5.51
N TRP A 120 2.02 8.12 -4.92
CA TRP A 120 3.38 8.58 -5.20
C TRP A 120 4.00 7.78 -6.35
N TRP A 121 4.06 6.46 -6.23
CA TRP A 121 4.83 5.65 -7.19
C TRP A 121 4.14 5.56 -8.55
N SER A 122 2.81 5.67 -8.61
CA SER A 122 2.03 5.62 -9.87
C SER A 122 2.32 6.81 -10.80
N GLN A 123 2.83 7.92 -10.27
CA GLN A 123 3.14 9.14 -11.02
C GLN A 123 4.58 9.18 -11.55
N ILE A 124 5.45 8.32 -11.04
CA ILE A 124 6.88 8.36 -11.36
C ILE A 124 7.17 7.59 -12.64
N GLY A 125 8.02 8.18 -13.48
CA GLY A 125 8.63 7.54 -14.64
C GLY A 125 8.22 8.16 -15.97
N THR A 126 8.76 7.61 -17.05
CA THR A 126 8.52 8.11 -18.41
C THR A 126 7.35 7.38 -19.05
N PHE A 127 6.24 8.09 -19.24
CA PHE A 127 5.05 7.55 -19.90
C PHE A 127 5.20 7.60 -21.42
N LYS A 128 4.75 6.53 -22.09
CA LYS A 128 4.69 6.47 -23.55
C LYS A 128 3.48 7.27 -24.04
N PRO A 129 3.54 7.93 -25.21
CA PRO A 129 2.42 8.69 -25.74
C PRO A 129 1.22 7.76 -25.99
N VAL A 130 0.05 8.17 -25.49
CA VAL A 130 -1.22 7.50 -25.78
C VAL A 130 -1.72 7.89 -27.18
N PRO A 131 -2.30 6.97 -27.96
CA PRO A 131 -2.89 7.28 -29.25
C PRO A 131 -4.00 8.33 -29.11
N SER A 132 -4.03 9.29 -30.04
CA SER A 132 -5.06 10.36 -30.05
C SER A 132 -6.45 9.88 -30.47
N ARG A 133 -6.54 8.74 -31.16
CA ARG A 133 -7.79 8.10 -31.54
C ARG A 133 -7.67 6.57 -31.50
N VAL A 134 -8.78 5.92 -31.16
CA VAL A 134 -8.89 4.46 -31.26
C VAL A 134 -9.12 4.11 -32.74
N THR A 135 -8.11 3.58 -33.41
CA THR A 135 -8.28 2.97 -34.73
C THR A 135 -8.82 1.56 -34.54
N TYR A 136 -10.13 1.39 -34.70
CA TYR A 136 -10.79 0.08 -34.68
C TYR A 136 -10.57 -0.60 -36.03
N THR A 137 -9.95 -1.78 -36.03
CA THR A 137 -9.91 -2.67 -37.19
C THR A 137 -10.81 -3.85 -36.86
N ALA A 138 -11.90 -4.04 -37.61
CA ALA A 138 -12.74 -5.22 -37.45
C ALA A 138 -11.92 -6.48 -37.78
N HIS A 139 -12.09 -7.51 -36.96
CA HIS A 139 -11.49 -8.84 -37.17
C HIS A 139 -12.29 -9.68 -38.15
#